data_AF-A0A817KWM8-F1
#
_entry.id   AF-A0A817KWM8-F1
#
_cell.length_a   1.000
_cell.length_b   1.000
_cell.length_c   1.000
_cell.angle_alpha   90.00
_cell.angle_beta   90.00
_cell.angle_gamma   90.00
#
_symmetry.space_group_name_H-M   'P 1'
#
loop_
_entity.id
_entity.type
_entity.pdbx_description
1 polymer ?
#
loop_
_entity_poly.entity_id
_entity_poly.type
_entity_poly.pdbx_seq_one_letter_code
_entity_poly.pdbx_strand_id
1 'polypeptide(L)' 'MALLNRLWTYFSGDTKQLQKQVDAFKIGILGAANICNMALINPGSKLSNILIYGIAARNRQKAEAFARKHHIPKVKI' A
#
# COMPACT_ATOMS: atom_id res chain seq x y z
N MET A 1 22.24 0.53 19.22
CA MET A 1 22.06 -0.30 18.01
C MET A 1 20.61 -0.75 17.75
N ALA A 2 19.77 -0.97 18.77
CA ALA A 2 18.40 -1.45 18.57
C ALA A 2 17.48 -0.53 17.72
N LEU A 3 17.54 0.80 17.91
CA LEU A 3 16.71 1.75 17.15
C LEU A 3 17.06 1.77 15.65
N LEU A 4 18.35 1.81 15.34
CA LEU A 4 18.87 1.76 13.97
C LEU A 4 18.45 0.45 13.28
N ASN A 5 18.55 -0.67 13.99
CA ASN A 5 18.15 -1.97 13.45
C ASN A 5 16.62 -2.06 13.22
N ARG A 6 15.81 -1.40 14.06
CA ARG A 6 14.35 -1.34 13.90
C ARG A 6 13.93 -0.46 12.71
N LEU A 7 14.61 0.66 12.51
CA LEU A 7 14.38 1.50 11.34
C LEU A 7 14.85 0.80 10.07
N TRP A 8 16.03 0.18 10.10
CA TRP A 8 16.56 -0.58 8.97
C TRP A 8 15.63 -1.73 8.59
N THR A 9 15.17 -2.56 9.52
CA THR A 9 14.23 -3.65 9.20
C THR A 9 12.88 -3.14 8.66
N TYR A 10 12.43 -1.95 9.08
CA TYR A 10 11.24 -1.33 8.52
C TYR A 10 11.40 -0.95 7.04
N PHE A 11 12.56 -0.38 6.66
CA PHE A 11 12.84 0.10 5.30
C PHE A 11 13.43 -0.97 4.37
N SER A 12 14.24 -1.91 4.88
CA SER A 12 15.02 -2.89 4.10
C SER A 12 14.23 -4.13 3.66
N GLY A 13 12.93 -4.19 3.93
CA GLY A 13 12.01 -5.04 3.17
C GLY A 13 12.17 -6.55 3.34
N ASP A 14 12.75 -7.05 4.44
CA ASP A 14 12.88 -8.49 4.72
C ASP A 14 11.56 -9.12 5.22
N THR A 15 10.46 -8.77 4.57
CA THR A 15 9.11 -9.21 4.95
C THR A 15 8.49 -9.92 3.77
N LYS A 16 8.51 -11.25 3.81
CA LYS A 16 7.69 -12.12 2.95
C LYS A 16 6.30 -11.50 2.83
N GLN A 17 5.86 -11.22 1.60
CA GLN A 17 4.49 -10.78 1.35
C GLN A 17 3.55 -11.83 1.94
N LEU A 18 2.81 -11.44 2.97
CA LEU A 18 1.87 -12.34 3.62
C LEU A 18 0.68 -12.56 2.69
N GLN A 19 0.24 -13.81 2.56
CA GLN A 19 -1.03 -14.09 1.89
C GLN A 19 -2.15 -13.34 2.61
N LYS A 20 -2.96 -12.62 1.82
CA LYS A 20 -4.08 -11.84 2.32
C LYS A 20 -5.21 -12.76 2.76
N GLN A 21 -5.81 -12.46 3.91
CA GLN A 21 -7.01 -13.15 4.38
C GLN A 21 -8.18 -12.88 3.42
N VAL A 22 -9.08 -13.85 3.28
CA VAL A 22 -10.26 -13.73 2.40
C VAL A 22 -11.15 -12.56 2.84
N ASP A 23 -11.28 -12.34 4.15
CA ASP A 23 -12.08 -11.27 4.76
C ASP A 23 -11.26 -10.05 5.17
N ALA A 24 -10.12 -9.81 4.49
CA ALA A 24 -9.27 -8.67 4.79
C ALA A 24 -10.03 -7.34 4.63
N PHE A 25 -9.80 -6.42 5.56
CA PHE A 25 -10.37 -5.09 5.55
C PHE A 25 -9.88 -4.29 4.35
N LYS A 26 -10.82 -3.79 3.55
CA LYS A 26 -10.53 -3.12 2.27
C LYS A 26 -10.39 -1.62 2.47
N ILE A 27 -9.21 -1.10 2.15
CA ILE A 27 -8.91 0.33 2.22
C ILE A 27 -8.92 0.93 0.80
N GLY A 28 -9.59 2.08 0.67
CA GLY A 28 -9.54 2.92 -0.51
C GLY A 28 -8.68 4.15 -0.30
N ILE A 29 -7.91 4.55 -1.30
CA ILE A 29 -7.07 5.76 -1.28
C ILE A 29 -7.76 6.84 -2.11
N LEU A 30 -7.99 8.02 -1.52
CA LEU A 30 -8.45 9.21 -2.23
C LEU A 30 -7.27 10.16 -2.46
N GLY A 31 -6.83 10.24 -3.71
CA GLY A 31 -5.67 11.01 -4.16
C GLY A 31 -4.40 10.16 -4.26
N ALA A 32 -3.77 10.17 -5.44
CA ALA A 32 -2.47 9.53 -5.67
C ALA A 32 -1.31 10.36 -5.07
N ALA A 33 -1.26 10.42 -3.73
CA ALA A 33 -0.25 11.16 -2.99
C ALA A 33 1.00 10.29 -2.72
N ASN A 34 2.19 10.90 -2.73
CA ASN A 34 3.45 10.20 -2.50
C ASN A 34 3.52 9.57 -1.10
N ILE A 35 2.88 10.20 -0.11
CA ILE A 35 2.84 9.72 1.28
C ILE A 35 2.15 8.35 1.41
N CYS A 36 1.26 7.99 0.48
CA CYS A 36 0.52 6.73 0.53
C CYS A 36 1.43 5.50 0.52
N ASN A 37 2.60 5.58 -0.12
CA ASN A 37 3.54 4.46 -0.14
C ASN A 37 4.05 4.12 1.26
N MET A 38 4.49 5.14 2.00
CA MET A 38 5.04 4.97 3.34
C MET A 38 3.97 4.72 4.40
N ALA A 39 2.81 5.38 4.27
CA ALA A 39 1.76 5.36 5.28
C ALA A 39 0.78 4.19 5.14
N LEU A 40 0.53 3.70 3.92
CA LEU A 40 -0.50 2.68 3.67
C LEU A 40 0.04 1.46 2.93
N ILE A 41 0.77 1.64 1.82
CA ILE A 41 1.12 0.53 0.92
C ILE A 41 2.16 -0.39 1.54
N ASN A 42 3.27 0.17 2.02
CA ASN A 42 4.31 -0.59 2.70
C ASN A 42 3.78 -1.31 3.96
N PRO A 43 3.14 -0.63 4.93
CA PRO A 43 2.60 -1.32 6.11
C PRO A 43 1.46 -2.29 5.75
N GLY A 44 0.62 -1.92 4.79
CA GLY A 44 -0.45 -2.78 4.28
C GLY A 44 0.08 -4.07 3.69
N SER A 45 1.21 -4.06 2.98
CA SER A 45 1.82 -5.29 2.43
C SER A 45 2.28 -6.30 3.50
N LYS A 46 2.63 -5.80 4.70
CA LYS A 46 3.14 -6.58 5.84
C LYS A 46 2.05 -7.15 6.74
N LEU A 47 0.79 -6.78 6.50
CA LEU A 47 -0.37 -7.16 7.32
C LEU A 47 -1.32 -8.03 6.48
N SER A 48 -1.67 -9.22 6.95
CA SER A 48 -2.57 -10.14 6.21
C SER A 48 -4.05 -9.73 6.27
N ASN A 49 -4.44 -8.93 7.26
CA ASN A 49 -5.81 -8.50 7.54
C ASN A 49 -6.24 -7.22 6.79
N ILE A 50 -5.34 -6.58 6.03
CA ILE A 50 -5.62 -5.34 5.29
C ILE A 50 -5.34 -5.53 3.81
N LEU A 51 -6.25 -5.08 2.95
CA LEU A 51 -6.10 -5.06 1.51
C LEU A 51 -6.34 -3.64 0.98
N ILE A 52 -5.34 -3.08 0.29
CA ILE A 52 -5.54 -1.83 -0.47
C ILE A 52 -6.28 -2.20 -1.75
N TYR A 53 -7.58 -1.90 -1.77
CA TYR A 53 -8.47 -2.40 -2.79
C TYR A 53 -8.65 -1.41 -3.94
N GLY A 54 -8.64 -0.10 -3.66
CA GLY A 54 -8.92 0.88 -4.70
C GLY A 54 -8.26 2.23 -4.51
N ILE A 55 -8.15 2.96 -5.62
CA ILE A 55 -7.70 4.35 -5.65
C ILE A 55 -8.67 5.21 -6.47
N ALA A 56 -8.93 6.42 -5.99
CA ALA A 56 -9.66 7.46 -6.71
C ALA A 56 -8.84 8.75 -6.75
N ALA A 57 -8.84 9.47 -7.87
CA ALA A 57 -8.23 10.80 -7.93
C ALA A 57 -8.83 11.63 -9.07
N ARG A 58 -8.87 12.96 -8.88
CA ARG A 58 -9.33 13.93 -9.88
C ARG A 58 -8.72 13.73 -11.28
N ASN A 59 -7.43 13.38 -11.34
CA ASN A 59 -6.77 13.02 -12.59
C ASN A 59 -6.72 11.49 -12.71
N ARG A 60 -7.50 10.97 -13.65
CA ARG A 60 -7.60 9.53 -13.93
C ARG A 60 -6.26 8.90 -14.34
N GLN A 61 -5.51 9.55 -15.22
CA GLN A 61 -4.21 9.04 -15.68
C GLN A 61 -3.24 8.89 -14.50
N LYS A 62 -3.26 9.83 -13.57
CA LYS A 62 -2.45 9.77 -12.34
C LYS A 62 -2.88 8.61 -11.44
N ALA A 63 -4.19 8.39 -11.28
CA ALA A 63 -4.72 7.26 -10.51
C ALA A 63 -4.34 5.90 -11.14
N GLU A 64 -4.44 5.77 -12.46
CA GLU A 64 -4.08 4.55 -13.19
C GLU A 64 -2.57 4.26 -13.15
N ALA A 65 -1.73 5.29 -13.31
CA ALA A 65 -0.28 5.14 -13.15
C ALA A 65 0.09 4.68 -11.73
N PHE A 66 -0.56 5.27 -10.72
CA PHE A 66 -0.35 4.88 -9.33
C PHE A 66 -0.84 3.45 -9.04
N ALA A 67 -2.01 3.08 -9.55
CA ALA A 67 -2.56 1.74 -9.39
C ALA A 67 -1.66 0.69 -10.03
N ARG A 68 -1.13 0.95 -11.24
CA ARG A 68 -0.18 0.06 -11.92
C ARG A 68 1.11 -0.10 -11.12
N LYS A 69 1.67 1.01 -10.61
CA LYS A 69 2.90 0.99 -9.80
C LYS A 69 2.77 0.17 -8.53
N HIS A 70 1.58 0.17 -7.92
CA HIS A 70 1.33 -0.43 -6.61
C HIS A 70 0.40 -1.65 -6.62
N HIS A 71 0.08 -2.19 -7.80
CA HIS A 71 -0.79 -3.36 -8.00
C HIS A 71 -2.17 -3.23 -7.32
N ILE A 72 -2.78 -2.05 -7.40
CA ILE A 72 -4.10 -1.78 -6.79
C ILE A 72 -5.20 -2.27 -7.75
N PRO A 73 -6.12 -3.16 -7.31
CA PRO A 73 -7.09 -3.78 -8.21
C PRO A 73 -8.11 -2.83 -8.85
N LYS A 74 -8.52 -1.77 -8.14
CA LYS A 74 -9.64 -0.92 -8.55
C LYS A 74 -9.23 0.54 -8.70
N VAL A 75 -9.59 1.14 -9.83
CA VAL A 75 -9.44 2.58 -10.06
C VAL A 75 -10.80 3.21 -10.26
N LYS A 76 -11.07 4.30 -9.53
CA LYS A 76 -12.24 5.17 -9.72
C LYS A 76 -11.77 6.61 -10.01
N ILE A 77 -12.67 7.43 -10.54
CA ILE A 77 -12.48 8.89 -10.68
C ILE A 77 -12.95 9.56 -9.40
#